data_AF-A0A8K0SGJ4-F1
#
_entry.id   AF-A0A8K0SGJ4-F1
#
_cell.length_a   1.000
_cell.length_b   1.000
_cell.length_c   1.000
_cell.angle_alpha   90.00
_cell.angle_beta   90.00
_cell.angle_gamma   90.00
#
_symmetry.space_group_name_H-M   'P 1'
#
loop_
_entity.id
_entity.type
_entity.pdbx_description
1 polymer ?
#
loop_
_entity_poly.entity_id
_entity_poly.type
_entity_poly.pdbx_seq_one_letter_code
_entity_poly.pdbx_strand_id
1 'polypeptide(L)'
;MAQAMALDRSMNSAHPPEKPDLEELIERFQFSGYKIDEAASREFKPHQIAHLGILADRFAAGQNVVFANDMGLGKTKVFVALVGARNRLLRHAMTSDPDTRFRPTIIINPPSTILQTFHEIKQHFSMLAPRVYYGTESSWSGPKAKVIRSGQLVSYTSSLDSSDPNTGRIVILTTFGTLRARELNKNETRFIIFNRLRKRARTGV
;
A
#
# COMPACT_ATOMS: atom_id res chain seq x y z
N MET A 1 -14.04 23.13 13.15
CA MET A 1 -14.75 22.82 11.88
C MET A 1 -14.66 21.32 11.65
N ALA A 2 -15.78 20.61 11.66
CA ALA A 2 -15.80 19.16 11.47
C ALA A 2 -15.86 18.85 9.96
N GLN A 3 -14.74 18.44 9.37
CA GLN A 3 -14.69 17.89 8.03
C GLN A 3 -15.41 16.53 8.06
N ALA A 4 -16.56 16.47 7.40
CA ALA A 4 -17.18 15.19 7.09
C ALA A 4 -16.22 14.43 6.16
N MET A 5 -15.63 13.34 6.65
CA MET A 5 -15.11 12.27 5.80
C MET A 5 -16.31 11.69 5.04
N ALA A 6 -16.72 12.37 3.98
CA ALA A 6 -17.37 11.71 2.89
C ALA A 6 -16.34 10.68 2.41
N LEU A 7 -16.66 9.39 2.57
CA LEU A 7 -16.23 8.42 1.57
C LEU A 7 -16.70 9.05 0.26
N ASP A 8 -15.77 9.72 -0.42
CA ASP A 8 -16.03 10.31 -1.70
C ASP A 8 -16.43 9.13 -2.56
N ARG A 9 -17.74 9.01 -2.79
CA ARG A 9 -18.29 8.17 -3.84
C ARG A 9 -17.94 8.89 -5.14
N SER A 10 -16.65 9.12 -5.39
CA SER A 10 -16.16 9.16 -6.75
C SER A 10 -16.34 7.72 -7.24
N MET A 11 -17.56 7.43 -7.70
CA MET A 11 -17.72 6.51 -8.81
C MET A 11 -16.68 6.91 -9.87
N ASN A 12 -16.30 5.96 -10.72
CA ASN A 12 -15.34 6.09 -11.82
C ASN A 12 -15.68 7.20 -12.87
N SER A 13 -16.35 8.29 -12.51
CA SER A 13 -16.80 9.38 -13.38
C SER A 13 -15.76 10.47 -13.62
N ALA A 14 -14.66 10.51 -12.86
CA ALA A 14 -13.48 11.18 -13.36
C ALA A 14 -12.87 10.26 -14.42
N HIS A 15 -13.22 10.50 -15.68
CA HIS A 15 -12.47 9.92 -16.79
C HIS A 15 -10.98 10.12 -16.48
N PRO A 16 -10.13 9.07 -16.61
CA PRO A 16 -8.70 9.26 -16.70
C PRO A 16 -8.46 10.44 -17.66
N PRO A 17 -7.53 11.37 -17.36
CA PRO A 17 -7.15 12.37 -18.35
C PRO A 17 -6.93 11.65 -19.68
N GLU A 18 -7.58 12.12 -20.76
CA GLU A 18 -7.75 11.34 -22.01
C GLU A 18 -6.43 10.87 -22.61
N LYS A 19 -5.31 11.49 -22.21
CA LYS A 19 -3.95 10.99 -22.35
C LYS A 19 -3.16 11.45 -21.11
N PRO A 20 -2.89 10.60 -20.11
CA PRO A 20 -1.88 10.95 -19.13
C PRO A 20 -0.57 11.13 -19.87
N ASP A 21 0.17 12.21 -19.57
CA ASP A 21 1.52 12.38 -20.08
C ASP A 21 2.38 11.26 -19.46
N LEU A 22 2.53 10.18 -20.22
CA LEU A 22 3.24 8.99 -19.78
C LEU A 22 4.71 9.32 -19.52
N GLU A 23 5.28 10.26 -20.25
CA GLU A 23 6.68 10.69 -20.09
C GLU A 23 6.82 11.45 -18.78
N GLU A 24 5.92 12.39 -18.49
CA GLU A 24 5.86 13.09 -17.20
C GLU A 24 5.70 12.10 -16.04
N LEU A 25 4.81 11.11 -16.14
CA LEU A 25 4.62 10.12 -15.08
C LEU A 25 5.85 9.21 -14.92
N ILE A 26 6.49 8.82 -16.03
CA ILE A 26 7.73 8.03 -16.01
C ILE A 26 8.85 8.81 -15.33
N GLU A 27 8.98 10.10 -15.63
CA GLU A 27 9.97 10.99 -15.04
C GLU A 27 9.67 11.27 -13.56
N ARG A 28 8.44 11.68 -13.24
CA ARG A 28 7.96 12.00 -11.89
C ARG A 28 8.20 10.86 -10.91
N PHE A 29 7.95 9.63 -11.36
CA PHE A 29 8.18 8.44 -10.54
C PHE A 29 9.55 7.82 -10.74
N GLN A 30 10.40 8.40 -11.59
CA GLN A 30 11.77 7.96 -11.91
C GLN A 30 11.84 6.47 -12.30
N PHE A 31 10.92 6.01 -13.14
CA PHE A 31 10.90 4.61 -13.56
C PHE A 31 12.15 4.20 -14.37
N SER A 32 12.85 5.17 -14.96
CA SER A 32 14.06 5.00 -15.77
C SER A 32 15.32 4.56 -15.01
N GLY A 33 15.36 4.66 -13.67
CA GLY A 33 16.56 4.41 -12.85
C GLY A 33 16.62 3.07 -12.11
N TYR A 34 15.65 2.18 -12.29
CA TYR A 34 15.81 0.80 -11.85
C TYR A 34 16.59 0.05 -12.92
N LYS A 35 17.42 -0.96 -12.56
CA LYS A 35 17.83 -2.02 -13.50
C LYS A 35 16.60 -2.85 -13.89
N ILE A 36 15.73 -2.17 -14.59
CA ILE A 36 14.89 -2.59 -15.65
C ILE A 36 15.89 -2.49 -16.81
N ASP A 37 16.45 -3.61 -17.28
CA ASP A 37 17.15 -3.61 -18.59
C ASP A 37 16.28 -2.82 -19.57
N GLU A 38 16.82 -2.11 -20.56
CA GLU A 38 16.01 -1.34 -21.53
C GLU A 38 14.84 -2.16 -22.15
N ALA A 39 14.88 -3.50 -22.05
CA ALA A 39 13.79 -4.42 -22.30
C ALA A 39 12.55 -4.32 -21.38
N ALA A 40 12.65 -3.76 -20.18
CA ALA A 40 11.62 -3.80 -19.13
C ALA A 40 10.95 -2.42 -18.86
N SER A 41 11.37 -1.33 -19.51
CA SER A 41 10.47 -0.16 -19.63
C SER A 41 9.23 -0.54 -20.48
N ARG A 42 9.34 -1.64 -21.24
CA ARG A 42 8.23 -2.38 -21.86
C ARG A 42 7.42 -3.26 -20.88
N GLU A 43 7.75 -3.30 -19.59
CA GLU A 43 7.15 -4.24 -18.63
C GLU A 43 5.91 -3.68 -17.92
N PHE A 44 5.76 -2.35 -17.85
CA PHE A 44 4.48 -1.72 -17.52
C PHE A 44 3.76 -1.33 -18.80
N LYS A 45 2.51 -1.78 -18.95
CA LYS A 45 1.66 -1.37 -20.06
C LYS A 45 1.25 0.10 -19.86
N PRO A 46 1.01 0.88 -20.92
CA PRO A 46 0.61 2.29 -20.81
C PRO A 46 -0.55 2.54 -19.84
N HIS A 47 -1.56 1.67 -19.85
CA HIS A 47 -2.69 1.79 -18.92
C HIS A 47 -2.28 1.60 -17.45
N GLN A 48 -1.25 0.81 -17.16
CA GLN A 48 -0.76 0.59 -15.80
C GLN A 48 -0.05 1.82 -15.26
N ILE A 49 0.71 2.52 -16.11
CA ILE A 49 1.35 3.80 -15.78
C ILE A 49 0.28 4.86 -15.54
N ALA A 50 -0.72 4.95 -16.42
CA ALA A 50 -1.87 5.83 -16.27
C ALA A 50 -2.59 5.62 -14.92
N HIS A 51 -2.90 4.36 -14.60
CA HIS A 51 -3.53 4.01 -13.32
C HIS A 51 -2.66 4.39 -12.13
N LEU A 52 -1.34 4.18 -12.22
CA LEU A 52 -0.44 4.54 -11.15
C LEU A 52 -0.43 6.05 -10.88
N GLY A 53 -0.40 6.87 -11.94
CA GLY A 53 -0.50 8.33 -11.81
C GLY A 53 -1.76 8.75 -11.06
N ILE A 54 -2.92 8.23 -11.50
CA ILE A 54 -4.21 8.50 -10.85
C ILE A 54 -4.17 8.08 -9.38
N LEU A 55 -3.69 6.87 -9.08
CA LEU A 55 -3.63 6.38 -7.70
C LEU A 55 -2.67 7.22 -6.84
N ALA A 56 -1.53 7.64 -7.38
CA ALA A 56 -0.57 8.47 -6.69
C ALA A 56 -1.14 9.86 -6.35
N ASP A 57 -1.86 10.48 -7.28
CA ASP A 57 -2.49 11.79 -7.05
C ASP A 57 -3.59 11.71 -5.99
N ARG A 58 -4.43 10.66 -6.06
CA ARG A 58 -5.46 10.40 -5.04
C ARG A 58 -4.85 10.13 -3.67
N PHE A 59 -3.76 9.37 -3.63
CA PHE A 59 -3.03 9.08 -2.40
C PHE A 59 -2.39 10.35 -1.82
N ALA A 60 -1.78 11.20 -2.66
CA ALA A 60 -1.22 12.48 -2.25
C ALA A 60 -2.28 13.44 -1.70
N ALA A 61 -3.51 13.38 -2.23
CA ALA A 61 -4.67 14.09 -1.71
C ALA A 61 -5.27 13.48 -0.42
N GLY A 62 -4.66 12.43 0.14
CA GLY A 62 -5.16 11.75 1.34
C GLY A 62 -6.45 10.95 1.12
N GLN A 63 -6.78 10.61 -0.13
CA GLN A 63 -8.00 9.89 -0.47
C GLN A 63 -7.80 8.38 -0.45
N ASN A 64 -8.81 7.67 0.06
CA ASN A 64 -8.87 6.20 -0.06
C ASN A 64 -9.41 5.83 -1.44
N VAL A 65 -8.79 4.85 -2.09
CA VAL A 65 -9.17 4.45 -3.46
C VAL A 65 -9.55 2.98 -3.52
N VAL A 66 -10.65 2.69 -4.22
CA VAL A 66 -11.02 1.34 -4.62
C VAL A 66 -10.57 1.11 -6.06
N PHE A 67 -9.52 0.31 -6.23
CA PHE A 67 -8.97 0.00 -7.55
C PHE A 67 -9.53 -1.33 -8.08
N ALA A 68 -10.71 -1.26 -8.68
CA ALA A 68 -11.51 -2.42 -9.10
C ALA A 68 -11.51 -2.65 -10.63
N ASN A 69 -10.34 -2.56 -11.26
CA ASN A 69 -10.20 -2.88 -12.68
C ASN A 69 -10.42 -4.37 -12.95
N ASP A 70 -10.66 -4.73 -14.21
CA ASP A 70 -10.83 -6.12 -14.63
C ASP A 70 -9.66 -7.03 -14.23
N MET A 71 -9.97 -8.31 -14.07
CA MET A 71 -8.98 -9.34 -13.76
C MET A 71 -7.95 -9.45 -14.89
N GLY A 72 -6.69 -9.74 -14.55
CA GLY A 72 -5.61 -9.88 -15.53
C GLY A 72 -4.93 -8.57 -15.98
N LEU A 73 -5.44 -7.38 -15.60
CA LEU A 73 -4.84 -6.10 -16.00
C LEU A 73 -3.58 -5.68 -15.22
N GLY A 74 -3.07 -6.55 -14.33
CA GLY A 74 -1.86 -6.32 -13.55
C GLY A 74 -2.03 -5.35 -12.38
N LYS A 75 -3.16 -5.46 -11.66
CA LYS A 75 -3.46 -4.61 -10.49
C LYS A 75 -2.41 -4.72 -9.39
N THR A 76 -1.92 -5.94 -9.13
CA THR A 76 -0.88 -6.20 -8.13
C THR A 76 0.37 -5.39 -8.45
N LYS A 77 0.85 -5.46 -9.69
CA LYS A 77 1.98 -4.69 -10.20
C LYS A 77 1.82 -3.18 -9.99
N VAL A 78 0.67 -2.62 -10.36
CA VAL A 78 0.37 -1.19 -10.16
C VAL A 78 0.37 -0.82 -8.68
N PHE A 79 -0.28 -1.61 -7.83
CA PHE A 79 -0.36 -1.34 -6.40
C PHE A 79 1.01 -1.44 -5.70
N VAL A 80 1.83 -2.43 -6.05
CA VAL A 80 3.19 -2.56 -5.51
C VAL A 80 4.08 -1.42 -6.00
N ALA A 81 3.92 -0.99 -7.26
CA ALA A 81 4.61 0.19 -7.79
C ALA A 81 4.26 1.46 -7.01
N LEU A 82 2.99 1.63 -6.60
CA LEU A 82 2.57 2.74 -5.76
C LEU A 82 3.29 2.77 -4.41
N VAL A 83 3.54 1.61 -3.79
CA VAL A 83 4.33 1.52 -2.55
C VAL A 83 5.76 2.01 -2.78
N GLY A 84 6.39 1.57 -3.87
CA GLY A 84 7.74 2.00 -4.24
C GLY A 84 7.81 3.50 -4.54
N ALA A 85 6.86 4.01 -5.32
CA ALA A 85 6.74 5.42 -5.67
C ALA A 85 6.55 6.30 -4.42
N ARG A 86 5.67 5.91 -3.50
CA ARG A 86 5.48 6.61 -2.22
C ARG A 86 6.78 6.71 -1.43
N ASN A 87 7.53 5.62 -1.32
CA ASN A 87 8.79 5.66 -0.57
C ASN A 87 9.80 6.62 -1.23
N ARG A 88 9.87 6.68 -2.56
CA ARG A 88 10.71 7.66 -3.26
C ARG A 88 10.29 9.09 -2.98
N LEU A 89 8.99 9.38 -3.05
CA LEU A 89 8.47 10.71 -2.75
C LEU A 89 8.82 11.12 -1.32
N LEU A 90 8.69 10.23 -0.34
CA LEU A 90 9.12 10.50 1.04
C LEU A 90 10.63 10.72 1.15
N ARG A 91 11.46 9.98 0.43
CA ARG A 91 12.91 10.20 0.41
C ARG A 91 13.30 11.54 -0.19
N HIS A 92 12.60 11.97 -1.23
CA HIS A 92 12.76 13.29 -1.79
C HIS A 92 12.27 14.37 -0.81
N ALA A 93 11.10 14.20 -0.19
CA ALA A 93 10.58 15.13 0.81
C ALA A 93 11.51 15.27 2.02
N MET A 94 12.19 14.20 2.42
CA MET A 94 13.15 14.19 3.53
C MET A 94 14.33 15.15 3.33
N THR A 95 14.71 15.47 2.08
CA THR A 95 15.79 16.44 1.81
C THR A 95 15.36 17.87 2.15
N SER A 96 14.07 18.18 2.01
CA SER A 96 13.48 19.49 2.34
C SER A 96 12.84 19.55 3.71
N ASP A 97 12.38 18.41 4.24
CA ASP A 97 11.67 18.28 5.52
C ASP A 97 12.28 17.13 6.35
N PRO A 98 13.19 17.44 7.28
CA PRO A 98 13.80 16.45 8.18
C PRO A 98 12.79 15.70 9.07
N ASP A 99 11.56 16.23 9.22
CA ASP A 99 10.51 15.57 9.99
C ASP A 99 9.74 14.51 9.20
N THR A 100 10.10 14.29 7.94
CA THR A 100 9.55 13.20 7.13
C THR A 100 9.72 11.85 7.84
N ARG A 101 8.61 11.10 7.97
CA ARG A 101 8.59 9.77 8.61
C ARG A 101 8.26 8.66 7.62
N PHE A 102 9.00 7.57 7.70
CA PHE A 102 8.80 6.34 6.95
C PHE A 102 8.03 5.31 7.78
N ARG A 103 7.17 4.54 7.11
CA ARG A 103 6.38 3.46 7.71
C ARG A 103 6.30 2.27 6.78
N PRO A 104 6.28 1.03 7.30
CA PRO A 104 6.05 -0.16 6.49
C PRO A 104 4.64 -0.16 5.92
N THR A 105 4.46 -0.83 4.77
CA THR A 105 3.13 -1.06 4.16
C THR A 105 2.66 -2.48 4.45
N ILE A 106 1.40 -2.65 4.84
CA ILE A 106 0.78 -3.97 5.01
C ILE A 106 -0.11 -4.27 3.79
N ILE A 107 0.07 -5.45 3.20
CA ILE A 107 -0.80 -5.97 2.13
C ILE A 107 -1.51 -7.21 2.67
N ILE A 108 -2.84 -7.12 2.73
CA ILE A 108 -3.71 -8.21 3.16
C ILE A 108 -4.21 -8.94 1.92
N ASN A 109 -3.77 -10.18 1.75
CA ASN A 109 -4.08 -11.02 0.61
C ASN A 109 -5.08 -12.12 0.99
N PRO A 110 -5.84 -12.65 0.02
CA PRO A 110 -6.35 -14.01 0.11
C PRO A 110 -5.20 -15.01 0.36
N PRO A 111 -5.42 -16.11 1.10
CA PRO A 111 -4.39 -17.13 1.32
C PRO A 111 -3.82 -17.73 0.03
N SER A 112 -4.63 -17.82 -1.03
CA SER A 112 -4.23 -18.38 -2.32
C SER A 112 -3.26 -17.49 -3.10
N THR A 113 -3.24 -16.17 -2.87
CA THR A 113 -2.45 -15.23 -3.68
C THR A 113 -1.22 -14.68 -2.98
N ILE A 114 -1.06 -14.90 -1.67
CA ILE A 114 0.04 -14.33 -0.89
C ILE A 114 1.42 -14.72 -1.43
N LEU A 115 1.59 -15.97 -1.86
CA LEU A 115 2.84 -16.46 -2.44
C LEU A 115 3.13 -15.81 -3.79
N GLN A 116 2.10 -15.68 -4.64
CA GLN A 116 2.22 -14.99 -5.93
C GLN A 116 2.62 -13.53 -5.74
N THR A 117 1.96 -12.80 -4.82
CA THR A 117 2.32 -11.41 -4.51
C THR A 117 3.75 -11.30 -3.97
N PHE A 118 4.19 -12.25 -3.14
CA PHE A 118 5.58 -12.29 -2.67
C PHE A 118 6.58 -12.43 -3.82
N HIS A 119 6.33 -13.36 -4.74
CA HIS A 119 7.17 -13.55 -5.92
C HIS A 119 7.21 -12.31 -6.80
N GLU A 120 6.05 -11.70 -7.07
CA GLU A 120 5.94 -10.51 -7.90
C GLU A 120 6.75 -9.34 -7.31
N ILE A 121 6.68 -9.14 -5.98
CA ILE A 121 7.52 -8.14 -5.29
C ILE A 121 9.00 -8.47 -5.42
N LYS A 122 9.40 -9.72 -5.16
CA LYS A 122 10.82 -10.12 -5.21
C LYS A 122 11.42 -10.05 -6.61
N GLN A 123 10.63 -10.35 -7.64
CA GLN A 123 11.07 -10.39 -9.03
C GLN A 123 11.13 -8.99 -9.64
N HIS A 124 10.08 -8.18 -9.46
CA HIS A 124 9.95 -6.91 -10.17
C HIS A 124 10.30 -5.68 -9.32
N PHE A 125 10.38 -5.81 -7.99
CA PHE A 125 10.54 -4.68 -7.08
C PHE A 125 11.65 -4.92 -6.05
N SER A 126 12.89 -5.05 -6.54
CA SER A 126 14.08 -5.32 -5.71
C SER A 126 14.36 -4.28 -4.62
N MET A 127 13.88 -3.06 -4.79
CA MET A 127 13.94 -2.00 -3.77
C MET A 127 13.12 -2.33 -2.51
N LEU A 128 12.09 -3.17 -2.65
CA LEU A 128 11.15 -3.48 -1.59
C LEU A 128 11.67 -4.69 -0.82
N ALA A 129 11.41 -4.67 0.49
CA ALA A 129 11.84 -5.69 1.41
C ALA A 129 10.60 -6.44 1.93
N PRO A 130 10.07 -7.42 1.17
CA PRO A 130 8.90 -8.15 1.61
C PRO A 130 9.21 -8.94 2.88
N ARG A 131 8.23 -8.97 3.78
CA ARG A 131 8.19 -9.74 5.03
C ARG A 131 6.88 -10.51 5.03
N VAL A 132 6.88 -11.70 5.58
CA VAL A 132 5.69 -12.56 5.59
C VAL A 132 5.19 -12.67 7.01
N TYR A 133 3.96 -12.21 7.25
CA TYR A 133 3.22 -12.47 8.48
C TYR A 133 2.09 -13.46 8.18
N TYR A 134 2.47 -14.71 7.93
CA TYR A 134 1.60 -15.80 7.52
C TYR A 134 2.27 -17.14 7.84
N GLY A 135 1.55 -18.07 8.48
CA GLY A 135 2.12 -19.36 8.87
C GLY A 135 3.30 -19.26 9.85
N THR A 136 4.09 -20.33 9.94
CA THR A 136 5.40 -20.37 10.61
C THR A 136 6.51 -20.28 9.57
N GLU A 137 7.73 -20.02 10.03
CA GLU A 137 8.91 -20.05 9.15
C GLU A 137 9.08 -21.41 8.46
N SER A 138 8.76 -22.50 9.16
CA SER A 138 8.76 -23.87 8.62
C SER A 138 7.63 -24.17 7.63
N SER A 139 6.50 -23.47 7.72
CA SER A 139 5.36 -23.71 6.82
C SER A 139 5.38 -22.82 5.58
N TRP A 140 6.30 -21.86 5.50
CA TRP A 140 6.42 -20.99 4.35
C TRP A 140 7.15 -21.73 3.22
N SER A 141 6.41 -22.04 2.16
CA SER A 141 6.94 -22.76 0.98
C SER A 141 7.62 -21.84 -0.05
N GLY A 142 7.60 -20.52 0.16
CA GLY A 142 8.21 -19.58 -0.75
C GLY A 142 9.74 -19.46 -0.58
N PRO A 143 10.39 -18.69 -1.47
CA PRO A 143 11.82 -18.37 -1.35
C PRO A 143 12.15 -17.80 0.02
N LYS A 144 13.41 -17.93 0.48
CA LYS A 144 13.91 -17.44 1.78
C LYS A 144 13.33 -16.07 2.13
N ALA A 145 12.23 -16.08 2.88
CA ALA A 145 11.49 -14.91 3.29
C ALA A 145 11.77 -14.68 4.76
N LYS A 146 11.85 -13.40 5.15
CA LYS A 146 11.86 -13.06 6.57
C LYS A 146 10.42 -13.17 7.08
N VAL A 147 10.16 -14.20 7.87
CA VAL A 147 8.85 -14.47 8.47
C VAL A 147 8.76 -13.77 9.83
N ILE A 148 7.71 -12.99 10.03
CA ILE A 148 7.37 -12.37 11.31
C ILE A 148 6.62 -13.42 12.13
N ARG A 149 7.08 -13.68 13.37
CA ARG A 149 6.47 -14.71 14.23
C ARG A 149 5.12 -14.25 14.77
N SER A 150 4.28 -15.22 15.13
CA SER A 150 2.95 -14.97 15.69
C SER A 150 3.00 -14.05 16.90
N GLY A 151 2.09 -13.05 16.96
CA GLY A 151 2.01 -12.09 18.06
C GLY A 151 3.15 -11.06 18.10
N GLN A 152 4.08 -11.10 17.14
CA GLN A 152 5.19 -10.15 17.04
C GLN A 152 4.96 -9.05 15.99
N LEU A 153 3.77 -8.97 15.38
CA LEU A 153 3.51 -7.97 14.35
C LEU A 153 3.66 -6.54 14.90
N VAL A 154 2.99 -6.26 16.02
CA VAL A 154 3.04 -4.93 16.66
C VAL A 154 4.46 -4.61 17.12
N SER A 155 5.09 -5.50 17.89
CA SER A 155 6.45 -5.28 18.39
C SER A 155 7.47 -5.12 17.25
N TYR A 156 7.34 -5.89 16.17
CA TYR A 156 8.15 -5.71 14.97
C TYR A 156 7.96 -4.31 14.39
N THR A 157 6.72 -3.89 14.13
CA THR A 157 6.45 -2.56 13.54
C THR A 157 6.88 -1.40 14.45
N SER A 158 6.75 -1.55 15.77
CA SER A 158 7.19 -0.55 16.76
C SER A 158 8.71 -0.47 16.90
N SER A 159 9.43 -1.55 16.57
CA SER A 159 10.90 -1.57 16.57
C SER A 159 11.53 -0.91 15.35
N LEU A 160 10.75 -0.59 14.32
CA LEU A 160 11.25 0.04 13.10
C LEU A 160 11.51 1.53 13.33
N ASP A 161 12.66 2.00 12.86
CA ASP A 161 13.00 3.41 12.90
C ASP A 161 12.23 4.18 11.83
N SER A 162 11.35 5.08 12.28
CA SER A 162 10.56 5.93 11.38
C SER A 162 11.38 7.01 10.67
N SER A 163 12.61 7.29 11.09
CA SER A 163 13.51 8.20 10.40
C SER A 163 14.34 7.50 9.31
N ASP A 164 14.44 6.16 9.33
CA ASP A 164 15.16 5.38 8.32
C ASP A 164 14.32 5.19 7.04
N PRO A 165 14.78 5.67 5.87
CA PRO A 165 14.14 5.41 4.59
C PRO A 165 13.92 3.93 4.24
N ASN A 166 14.73 3.03 4.81
CA ASN A 166 14.57 1.60 4.58
C ASN A 166 13.29 1.05 5.25
N THR A 167 12.78 1.69 6.30
CA THR A 167 11.49 1.34 6.90
C THR A 167 10.35 1.46 5.89
N GLY A 168 10.39 2.47 5.03
CA GLY A 168 9.42 2.68 3.95
C GLY A 168 9.49 1.62 2.83
N ARG A 169 10.56 0.83 2.77
CA ARG A 169 10.72 -0.28 1.79
C ARG A 169 10.07 -1.57 2.27
N ILE A 170 9.76 -1.67 3.56
CA ILE A 170 9.24 -2.90 4.15
C ILE A 170 7.78 -3.09 3.72
N VAL A 171 7.50 -4.25 3.13
CA VAL A 171 6.14 -4.66 2.74
C VAL A 171 5.78 -5.93 3.49
N ILE A 172 4.81 -5.84 4.39
CA ILE A 172 4.35 -6.96 5.21
C ILE A 172 3.17 -7.62 4.50
N LEU A 173 3.36 -8.87 4.07
CA LEU A 173 2.31 -9.67 3.45
C LEU A 173 1.63 -10.53 4.52
N THR A 174 0.31 -10.47 4.57
CA THR A 174 -0.48 -11.27 5.50
C THR A 174 -1.81 -11.67 4.87
N THR A 175 -2.64 -12.38 5.62
CA THR A 175 -4.00 -12.74 5.22
C THR A 175 -4.99 -12.32 6.30
N PHE A 176 -6.24 -12.09 5.91
CA PHE A 176 -7.30 -11.76 6.85
C PHE A 176 -7.45 -12.85 7.94
N GLY A 177 -7.39 -14.12 7.55
CA GLY A 177 -7.44 -15.24 8.48
C GLY A 177 -6.30 -15.22 9.51
N THR A 178 -5.09 -14.83 9.10
CA THR A 178 -3.93 -14.73 10.00
C THR A 178 -4.09 -13.58 10.99
N LEU A 179 -4.47 -12.40 10.50
CA LEU A 179 -4.74 -11.26 11.37
C LEU A 179 -5.86 -11.58 12.37
N ARG A 180 -6.95 -12.18 11.89
CA ARG A 180 -8.05 -12.59 12.74
C ARG A 180 -7.65 -13.63 13.79
N ALA A 181 -6.81 -14.60 13.43
CA ALA A 181 -6.41 -15.66 14.34
C ALA A 181 -5.39 -15.21 15.40
N ARG A 182 -4.52 -14.25 15.06
CA ARG A 182 -3.36 -13.88 15.89
C ARG A 182 -3.51 -12.55 16.62
N GLU A 183 -4.20 -11.59 16.00
CA GLU A 183 -4.29 -10.21 16.50
C GLU A 183 -5.67 -9.87 17.07
N LEU A 184 -6.73 -10.55 16.64
CA LEU A 184 -8.07 -10.32 17.16
C LEU A 184 -8.38 -11.27 18.32
N ASN A 185 -8.53 -10.71 19.52
CA ASN A 185 -9.07 -11.45 20.65
C ASN A 185 -10.55 -11.73 20.38
N LYS A 186 -10.94 -13.00 20.25
CA LYS A 186 -12.33 -13.40 19.95
C LYS A 186 -13.31 -13.05 21.07
N ASN A 187 -12.80 -12.76 22.26
CA ASN A 187 -13.58 -12.34 23.42
C ASN A 187 -13.64 -10.81 23.57
N GLU A 188 -12.91 -10.06 22.74
CA GLU A 188 -13.08 -8.60 22.67
C GLU A 188 -14.28 -8.25 21.79
N THR A 189 -15.36 -7.79 22.42
CA THR A 189 -16.49 -7.14 21.76
C THR A 189 -16.08 -5.77 21.23
N ARG A 190 -15.26 -5.73 20.17
CA ARG A 190 -14.99 -4.47 19.44
C ARG A 190 -15.94 -4.31 18.26
N PHE A 191 -17.23 -4.15 18.56
CA PHE A 191 -18.13 -3.46 17.63
C PHE A 191 -17.90 -1.95 17.80
N ILE A 192 -16.91 -1.40 17.12
CA ILE A 192 -16.81 0.06 16.96
C ILE A 192 -17.66 0.43 15.75
N ILE A 193 -18.98 0.45 15.95
CA ILE A 193 -19.86 1.27 15.11
C ILE A 193 -19.64 2.68 15.64
N PHE A 194 -19.00 3.55 14.86
CA PHE A 194 -18.94 4.97 15.19
C PHE A 194 -20.38 5.48 15.33
N ASN A 195 -20.84 5.61 16.58
CA ASN A 195 -22.07 6.34 16.87
C ASN A 195 -21.83 7.76 16.37
N ARG A 196 -22.48 8.14 15.26
CA ARG A 196 -22.71 9.54 14.93
C ARG A 196 -23.31 10.16 16.18
N LEU A 197 -22.55 10.98 16.90
CA LEU A 197 -23.11 11.85 17.91
C LEU A 197 -24.18 12.68 17.20
N ARG A 198 -25.45 12.33 17.43
CA ARG A 198 -26.57 13.23 17.13
C ARG A 198 -26.27 14.50 17.92
N LYS A 199 -25.85 15.55 17.23
CA LYS A 199 -25.84 16.91 17.77
C LYS A 199 -27.23 17.12 18.37
N ARG A 200 -27.28 17.29 19.70
CA ARG A 200 -28.48 17.73 20.40
C ARG A 200 -29.05 18.92 19.65
N ALA A 201 -30.32 18.81 19.28
CA ALA A 201 -31.12 19.93 18.84
C ALA A 201 -30.93 21.06 19.86
N ARG A 202 -30.57 22.24 19.37
CA ARG A 202 -30.70 23.48 20.14
C ARG A 202 -32.19 23.64 20.46
N THR A 203 -32.58 23.27 21.67
CA THR A 203 -33.79 23.78 22.30
C THR A 203 -33.53 25.25 22.63
N GLY A 204 -34.44 26.10 22.16
CA GLY A 204 -34.38 27.54 22.36
C GLY A 204 -34.50 27.94 23.83
N VAL A 205 -33.93 29.11 24.09
CA VAL A 205 -34.54 30.17 24.88
C VAL A 205 -34.33 31.44 24.06
#